data_AF-A0AAU3J5Q9-F1
#
_entry.id   AF-A0AAU3J5Q9-F1
#
_cell.length_a   1.000
_cell.length_b   1.000
_cell.length_c   1.000
_cell.angle_alpha   90.00
_cell.angle_beta   90.00
_cell.angle_gamma   90.00
#
_symmetry.space_group_name_H-M   'P 1'
#
loop_
_entity.id
_entity.type
_entity.pdbx_description
1 polymer ?
#
loop_
_entity_poly.entity_id
_entity_poly.type
_entity_poly.pdbx_seq_one_letter_code
_entity_poly.pdbx_strand_id
1 'polypeptide(L)' 'MHTPFDVHFGLADQLREMRADVLTSVYRQHPERFVRGAPEPPKLPGAAWINKPPDLRHNGQTIPAQR' A
#
# COMPACT_ATOMS: atom_id res chain seq x y z
N MET A 1 8.62 3.63 2.63
CA MET A 1 7.82 3.53 3.87
C MET A 1 6.57 4.37 3.65
N HIS A 2 5.39 3.83 3.96
CA HIS A 2 4.14 4.60 3.94
C HIS A 2 3.78 4.97 5.38
N THR A 3 3.29 6.18 5.57
CA THR A 3 2.82 6.62 6.88
C THR A 3 1.35 6.23 7.06
N PRO A 4 0.85 6.12 8.30
CA PRO A 4 -0.58 5.95 8.54
C PRO A 4 -1.44 7.03 7.87
N PHE A 5 -0.93 8.26 7.74
CA PHE A 5 -1.58 9.36 7.02
C PHE A 5 -1.77 9.01 5.53
N ASP A 6 -0.71 8.57 4.86
CA ASP A 6 -0.77 8.22 3.43
C ASP A 6 -1.79 7.12 3.17
N VAL A 7 -1.89 6.16 4.09
CA VAL A 7 -2.86 5.06 4.00
C VAL A 7 -4.28 5.55 4.29
N HIS A 8 -4.47 6.32 5.35
CA HIS A 8 -5.80 6.81 5.77
C HIS A 8 -6.45 7.70 4.70
N PHE A 9 -5.66 8.54 4.05
CA PHE A 9 -6.14 9.45 3.00
C PHE A 9 -6.05 8.88 1.59
N GLY A 10 -5.69 7.59 1.42
CA GLY A 10 -5.65 6.93 0.11
C GLY A 10 -4.53 7.42 -0.82
N LEU A 11 -3.49 8.06 -0.28
CA LEU A 11 -2.33 8.56 -1.03
C LEU A 11 -1.26 7.50 -1.29
N ALA A 12 -1.35 6.36 -0.60
CA ALA A 12 -0.29 5.38 -0.55
C ALA A 12 0.07 4.78 -1.93
N ASP A 13 -0.92 4.49 -2.77
CA ASP A 13 -0.69 3.98 -4.13
C ASP A 13 0.03 5.00 -5.02
N GLN A 14 -0.47 6.25 -5.05
CA GLN A 14 0.15 7.33 -5.82
C GLN A 14 1.61 7.55 -5.40
N LEU A 15 1.88 7.62 -4.10
CA LEU A 15 3.25 7.78 -3.60
C LEU A 15 4.13 6.57 -3.96
N ARG A 16 3.55 5.37 -4.06
CA ARG A 16 4.29 4.18 -4.47
C ARG A 16 4.66 4.24 -5.96
N GLU A 17 3.76 4.68 -6.82
CA GLU A 17 4.02 4.89 -8.25
C GLU A 17 5.12 5.94 -8.48
N MET A 18 5.00 7.10 -7.83
CA MET A 18 6.02 8.16 -7.92
C MET A 18 7.42 7.65 -7.52
N ARG A 19 7.49 6.79 -6.50
CA ARG A 19 8.75 6.17 -6.08
C ARG A 19 9.26 5.16 -7.12
N ALA A 20 8.38 4.42 -7.78
CA ALA A 20 8.76 3.48 -8.84
C ALA A 20 9.41 4.23 -10.03
N ASP A 21 8.89 5.39 -10.40
CA ASP A 21 9.43 6.21 -11.48
C ASP A 21 10.85 6.70 -11.16
N VAL A 22 11.05 7.22 -9.94
CA VAL A 22 12.38 7.66 -9.47
C VAL A 22 13.37 6.50 -9.51
N LEU A 23 13.02 5.36 -8.91
CA LEU A 23 13.86 4.16 -8.88
C LEU A 23 14.21 3.67 -10.29
N THR A 24 13.24 3.67 -11.20
CA THR A 24 13.45 3.31 -12.61
C THR A 24 14.42 4.26 -13.28
N SER A 25 14.29 5.57 -13.07
CA SER A 25 15.18 6.56 -13.67
C SER A 25 16.63 6.40 -13.19
N VAL A 26 16.81 6.14 -11.89
CA VAL A 26 18.14 5.97 -11.28
C VAL A 26 18.76 4.66 -11.73
N TYR A 27 17.99 3.57 -11.81
CA TYR A 27 18.46 2.29 -12.33
C TYR A 27 18.95 2.41 -13.78
N ARG A 28 18.23 3.14 -14.64
CA ARG A 28 18.63 3.37 -16.04
C ARG A 28 19.96 4.12 -16.16
N GLN A 29 20.24 5.05 -15.25
CA GLN A 29 21.48 5.84 -15.26
C GLN A 29 22.67 5.08 -14.68
N HIS A 30 22.43 4.24 -13.67
CA HIS A 30 23.48 3.59 -12.88
C HIS A 30 23.19 2.11 -12.60
N PRO A 31 23.04 1.26 -13.63
CA PRO A 31 22.72 -0.16 -13.43
C PRO A 31 23.79 -0.89 -12.61
N GLU A 32 25.06 -0.49 -12.70
CA GLU A 32 26.20 -1.04 -11.96
C GLU A 32 26.07 -0.91 -10.43
N ARG A 33 25.26 0.05 -9.95
CA ARG A 33 25.01 0.26 -8.52
C ARG A 33 23.98 -0.71 -7.95
N PHE A 34 23.24 -1.42 -8.80
CA PHE A 34 22.16 -2.31 -8.41
C PHE A 34 22.49 -3.75 -8.82
N VAL A 35 23.41 -4.38 -8.07
CA VAL A 35 23.91 -5.75 -8.31
C VAL A 35 22.83 -6.84 -8.31
N ARG A 36 21.61 -6.55 -7.83
CA ARG A 36 20.45 -7.46 -7.80
C ARG A 36 19.35 -7.08 -8.80
N GLY A 37 19.64 -6.22 -9.78
CA GLY A 37 18.67 -5.73 -10.75
C GLY A 37 17.89 -4.51 -10.26
N ALA A 38 16.86 -4.12 -11.02
CA ALA A 38 16.07 -2.92 -10.73
C ALA A 38 15.42 -2.99 -9.34
N PRO A 39 15.57 -1.96 -8.49
CA PRO A 39 14.94 -1.92 -7.18
C PRO A 39 13.43 -1.64 -7.30
N GLU A 40 12.63 -2.24 -6.41
CA GLU A 40 11.19 -1.99 -6.31
C GLU A 40 10.84 -1.18 -5.05
N PRO A 41 9.85 -0.27 -5.11
CA PRO A 41 9.38 0.41 -3.92
C PRO A 41 8.65 -0.57 -2.98
N PRO A 42 8.71 -0.34 -1.64
CA PRO A 42 8.07 -1.22 -0.66
C PRO A 42 6.60 -1.49 -0.99
N LYS A 43 6.15 -2.72 -0.71
CA LYS A 43 4.73 -3.07 -0.82
C LYS A 43 3.92 -2.28 0.22
N LEU A 44 2.66 -2.01 -0.12
CA LEU A 44 1.73 -1.45 0.84
C LEU A 44 1.47 -2.45 1.98
N PRO A 45 1.34 -1.98 3.23
CA PRO A 45 0.94 -2.86 4.32
C PRO A 45 -0.47 -3.40 4.05
N GLY A 46 -0.68 -4.68 4.33
CA GLY A 46 -2.02 -5.25 4.36
C GLY A 46 -2.83 -4.69 5.52
N ALA A 47 -4.15 -4.92 5.50
CA ALA A 47 -5.00 -4.57 6.62
C ALA A 47 -4.57 -5.33 7.89
N ALA A 48 -4.45 -4.61 9.01
CA ALA A 48 -4.13 -5.14 10.32
C ALA A 48 -5.10 -4.59 11.37
N TRP A 49 -5.41 -5.39 12.38
CA TRP A 49 -6.34 -5.04 13.45
C TRP A 49 -5.73 -5.35 14.81
N ILE A 50 -5.89 -4.43 15.77
CA ILE A 50 -5.67 -4.75 17.19
C ILE A 50 -6.91 -5.49 17.73
N ASN A 51 -8.12 -5.08 17.29
CA ASN A 51 -9.38 -5.75 17.55
C ASN A 51 -10.15 -5.88 16.23
N LYS A 52 -10.09 -7.05 15.59
CA LYS A 52 -10.81 -7.27 14.33
C LYS A 52 -12.32 -7.29 14.62
N PRO A 53 -13.14 -6.46 13.96
CA PRO A 53 -14.58 -6.55 14.15
C PRO A 53 -15.07 -7.93 13.67
N PRO A 54 -16.13 -8.48 14.30
CA PRO A 54 -16.73 -9.71 13.81
C PRO A 54 -17.18 -9.52 12.36
N ASP A 55 -17.04 -10.56 11.55
CA ASP A 55 -17.46 -10.52 10.16
C ASP A 55 -18.99 -10.43 10.11
N LEU A 56 -19.51 -9.23 9.85
CA LEU A 56 -20.95 -8.96 9.80
C LEU A 56 -21.65 -9.84 8.74
N ARG A 57 -20.89 -10.35 7.76
CA ARG A 57 -21.39 -11.24 6.70
C ARG A 57 -21.57 -12.69 7.15
N HIS A 58 -20.96 -13.10 8.26
CA HIS A 58 -21.06 -14.49 8.77
C HIS A 58 -22.10 -14.66 9.89
N ASN A 59 -22.62 -13.56 10.47
CA ASN A 59 -23.57 -13.60 11.59
C ASN A 59 -25.03 -13.36 11.20
N GLY A 60 -25.40 -13.50 9.92
CA GLY A 60 -26.81 -13.41 9.47
C GLY A 60 -27.50 -12.08 9.76
N GLN A 61 -26.75 -11.03 10.13
CA GLN A 61 -27.30 -9.76 10.58
C GLN A 61 -27.23 -8.75 9.43
N THR A 62 -28.30 -8.68 8.64
CA THR A 62 -28.51 -7.60 7.66
C THR A 62 -28.63 -6.27 8.39
N ILE A 63 -27.68 -5.35 8.17
CA ILE A 63 -27.80 -3.97 8.65
C ILE A 63 -28.86 -3.28 7.78
N PRO A 64 -29.99 -2.81 8.34
CA PRO A 64 -30.97 -2.07 7.56
C PRO A 64 -30.38 -0.73 7.12
N ALA A 65 -30.65 -0.35 5.87
CA ALA A 65 -30.27 0.95 5.34
C ALA A 65 -30.82 2.05 6.25
N GLN A 66 -29.93 2.86 6.84
CA GLN A 66 -30.33 4.04 7.58
C GLN A 66 -30.89 5.06 6.58
N ARG A 67 -32.16 5.42 6.79
CA ARG A 67 -32.88 6.47 6.07
C ARG A 67 -32.53 7.84 6.62
#